data_AF-A0A7X7NYP0-F1
#
_entry.id   AF-A0A7X7NYP0-F1
#
_cell.length_a   1.000
_cell.length_b   1.000
_cell.length_c   1.000
_cell.angle_alpha   90.00
_cell.angle_beta   90.00
_cell.angle_gamma   90.00
#
_symmetry.space_group_name_H-M   'P 1'
#
loop_
_entity.id
_entity.type
_entity.pdbx_description
1 polymer ?
#
loop_
_entity_poly.entity_id
_entity_poly.type
_entity_poly.pdbx_seq_one_letter_code
_entity_poly.pdbx_strand_id
1 'polypeptide(L)'
;MKNTDNKLQKGKHRWKSETLDPYVELHPERLKVFENDVGIQIKPLYTPEDIEEKEFAYEKDLGFPGEFPYTRGIMPNMYRSELFNIRVYSGFGNAEDCNDRFKKILEWGADEIQIAADLPTQIGYDSDHIMAKGEIGRVGVAIDSLQDMELLFKDIPLNSFKRVSILGNSIGPIALALFIALGEKKGLKPEEFVVDLQNDPIKEYVARGTYIFPVKESVRFACDVIEWCAKNAPHWHPMTLCVNHMNAAGAGSTKGTAFALANGLVYITELLNRGLSIDEIAPLMGMFLDERDDFFVTIANCRATRKVWAHIMRDRFKAKDPRSLALKFTAYAHGGETLIEPINNIVRIAFASLAYVLGGVQYLYNASYDEAMAIPRDEACKTAIRTQQIIAHEL
;
A
#
# COMPACT_ATOMS: atom_id res chain seq x y z
N MET A 1 -38.34 14.66 -10.63
CA MET A 1 -36.92 15.00 -10.78
C MET A 1 -36.71 16.37 -11.43
N LYS A 2 -37.24 16.66 -12.64
CA LYS A 2 -37.05 17.96 -13.33
C LYS A 2 -37.34 19.28 -12.56
N ASN A 3 -38.14 19.27 -11.50
CA ASN A 3 -38.50 20.48 -10.74
C ASN A 3 -37.52 20.82 -9.61
N THR A 4 -36.78 19.83 -9.10
CA THR A 4 -35.75 20.00 -8.06
C THR A 4 -34.46 20.55 -8.67
N ASP A 5 -34.09 20.08 -9.86
CA ASP A 5 -32.88 20.48 -10.59
C ASP A 5 -32.91 21.98 -10.90
N ASN A 6 -34.08 22.49 -11.31
CA ASN A 6 -34.28 23.92 -11.57
C ASN A 6 -34.15 24.79 -10.29
N LYS A 7 -34.50 24.25 -9.12
CA LYS A 7 -34.38 24.98 -7.85
C LYS A 7 -32.93 25.05 -7.37
N LEU A 8 -32.17 23.96 -7.52
CA LEU A 8 -30.76 23.91 -7.16
C LEU A 8 -29.94 24.83 -8.07
N GLN A 9 -30.14 24.77 -9.38
CA GLN A 9 -29.45 25.62 -10.36
C GLN A 9 -29.70 27.11 -10.07
N LYS A 10 -30.96 27.50 -9.84
CA LYS A 10 -31.32 28.87 -9.44
C LYS A 10 -30.67 29.26 -8.11
N GLY A 11 -30.63 28.35 -7.14
CA GLY A 11 -29.99 28.57 -5.85
C GLY A 11 -28.48 28.78 -5.96
N LYS A 12 -27.78 27.96 -6.76
CA LYS A 12 -26.35 28.05 -7.02
C LYS A 12 -26.01 29.34 -7.77
N HIS A 13 -26.81 29.70 -8.78
CA HIS A 13 -26.66 30.97 -9.48
C HIS A 13 -26.84 32.17 -8.55
N ARG A 14 -27.91 32.19 -7.75
CA ARG A 14 -28.18 33.24 -6.76
C ARG A 14 -27.06 33.35 -5.73
N TRP A 15 -26.61 32.23 -5.16
CA TRP A 15 -25.48 32.21 -4.22
C TRP A 15 -24.21 32.77 -4.86
N LYS A 16 -23.92 32.38 -6.11
CA LYS A 16 -22.75 32.92 -6.81
C LYS A 16 -22.85 34.44 -6.97
N SER A 17 -23.94 34.93 -7.53
CA SER A 17 -24.09 36.36 -7.86
C SER A 17 -24.31 37.27 -6.65
N GLU A 18 -25.06 36.81 -5.65
CA GLU A 18 -25.48 37.64 -4.50
C GLU A 18 -24.64 37.39 -3.25
N THR A 19 -23.82 36.33 -3.20
CA THR A 19 -23.04 35.98 -2.00
C THR A 19 -21.56 35.79 -2.30
N LEU A 20 -21.18 34.90 -3.22
CA LEU A 20 -19.77 34.59 -3.48
C LEU A 20 -19.06 35.75 -4.18
N ASP A 21 -19.55 36.17 -5.34
CA ASP A 21 -18.87 37.15 -6.19
C ASP A 21 -18.67 38.50 -5.45
N PRO A 22 -19.67 39.07 -4.74
CA PRO A 22 -19.46 40.29 -3.94
C PRO A 22 -18.47 40.10 -2.80
N TYR A 23 -18.44 38.91 -2.18
CA TYR A 23 -17.50 38.63 -1.10
C TYR A 23 -16.07 38.50 -1.62
N VAL A 24 -15.86 37.83 -2.76
CA VAL A 24 -14.55 37.67 -3.40
C VAL A 24 -14.03 39.00 -3.95
N GLU A 25 -14.89 39.90 -4.41
CA GLU A 25 -14.50 41.27 -4.79
C GLU A 25 -13.90 42.04 -3.61
N LEU A 26 -14.49 41.90 -2.42
CA LEU A 26 -14.01 42.53 -1.19
C LEU A 26 -12.83 41.77 -0.55
N HIS A 27 -12.81 40.44 -0.68
CA HIS A 27 -11.85 39.52 -0.08
C HIS A 27 -11.34 38.55 -1.14
N PRO A 28 -10.36 38.98 -1.98
CA PRO A 28 -9.86 38.16 -3.06
C PRO A 28 -9.37 36.79 -2.58
N GLU A 29 -9.63 35.76 -3.38
CA GLU A 29 -9.12 34.44 -3.10
C GLU A 29 -7.58 34.41 -3.10
N ARG A 30 -7.00 33.52 -2.30
CA ARG A 30 -5.54 33.41 -2.12
C ARG A 30 -4.81 33.00 -3.41
N LEU A 31 -5.50 32.31 -4.31
CA LEU A 31 -4.98 31.84 -5.60
C LEU A 31 -6.02 32.13 -6.67
N LYS A 32 -5.55 32.32 -7.91
CA LYS A 32 -6.44 32.47 -9.08
C LYS A 32 -7.10 31.14 -9.48
N VAL A 33 -6.40 30.03 -9.24
CA VAL A 33 -6.82 28.67 -9.54
C VAL A 33 -6.42 27.82 -8.35
N PHE A 34 -7.38 27.09 -7.79
CA PHE A 34 -7.12 26.01 -6.85
C PHE A 34 -7.06 24.73 -7.67
N GLU A 35 -5.94 24.03 -7.62
CA GLU A 35 -5.68 22.80 -8.36
C GLU A 35 -5.06 21.79 -7.38
N ASN A 36 -5.49 20.53 -7.46
CA ASN A 36 -4.87 19.46 -6.68
C ASN A 36 -3.61 18.90 -7.37
N ASP A 37 -2.91 18.01 -6.68
CA ASP A 37 -1.66 17.39 -7.12
C ASP A 37 -1.76 16.55 -8.42
N VAL A 38 -2.98 16.18 -8.84
CA VAL A 38 -3.24 15.46 -10.09
C VAL A 38 -3.74 16.35 -11.23
N GLY A 39 -3.70 17.68 -11.05
CA GLY A 39 -4.04 18.65 -12.10
C GLY A 39 -5.54 18.90 -12.28
N ILE A 40 -6.37 18.56 -11.29
CA ILE A 40 -7.83 18.81 -11.31
C ILE A 40 -8.10 20.13 -10.59
N GLN A 41 -8.74 21.06 -11.29
CA GLN A 41 -9.21 22.30 -10.70
C GLN A 41 -10.33 22.06 -9.69
N ILE A 42 -10.16 22.61 -8.50
CA ILE A 42 -11.06 22.47 -7.37
C ILE A 42 -12.06 23.61 -7.39
N LYS A 43 -13.36 23.27 -7.52
CA LYS A 43 -14.45 24.24 -7.43
C LYS A 43 -14.61 24.70 -5.97
N PRO A 44 -15.01 25.95 -5.71
CA PRO A 44 -15.29 26.43 -4.35
C PRO A 44 -16.48 25.69 -3.72
N LEU A 45 -17.35 25.07 -4.53
CA LEU A 45 -18.51 24.30 -4.08
C LEU A 45 -18.81 23.17 -5.08
N TYR A 46 -19.00 21.95 -4.56
CA TYR A 46 -19.57 20.81 -5.29
C TYR A 46 -21.01 20.57 -4.80
N THR A 47 -21.94 20.39 -5.74
CA THR A 47 -23.37 20.12 -5.54
C THR A 47 -23.76 18.82 -6.25
N PRO A 48 -24.98 18.28 -6.03
CA PRO A 48 -25.47 17.12 -6.80
C PRO A 48 -25.37 17.27 -8.33
N GLU A 49 -25.39 18.48 -8.87
CA GLU A 49 -25.21 18.73 -10.32
C GLU A 49 -23.83 18.28 -10.81
N ASP A 50 -22.78 18.42 -10.00
CA ASP A 50 -21.41 18.09 -10.38
C ASP A 50 -21.19 16.58 -10.59
N ILE A 51 -22.07 15.73 -10.05
CA ILE A 51 -22.11 14.29 -10.33
C ILE A 51 -23.09 13.96 -11.48
N GLU A 52 -24.22 14.67 -11.58
CA GLU A 52 -25.18 14.49 -12.68
C GLU A 52 -24.58 14.86 -14.05
N GLU A 53 -23.79 15.93 -14.12
CA GLU A 53 -23.04 16.35 -15.32
C GLU A 53 -22.08 15.26 -15.84
N LYS A 54 -21.72 14.29 -14.99
CA LYS A 54 -20.83 13.18 -15.32
C LYS A 54 -21.57 11.89 -15.65
N GLU A 55 -22.89 11.96 -15.85
CA GLU A 55 -23.76 10.79 -16.05
C GLU A 55 -23.60 9.73 -14.95
N PHE A 56 -23.28 10.17 -13.73
CA PHE A 56 -22.98 9.29 -12.62
C PHE A 56 -24.23 8.51 -12.18
N ALA A 57 -24.16 7.19 -12.23
CA ALA A 57 -25.23 6.31 -11.77
C ALA A 57 -24.82 5.63 -10.46
N TYR A 58 -25.54 5.92 -9.37
CA TYR A 58 -25.18 5.45 -8.03
C TYR A 58 -24.91 3.94 -7.97
N GLU A 59 -25.84 3.11 -8.47
CA GLU A 59 -25.71 1.65 -8.41
C GLU A 59 -24.54 1.10 -9.25
N LYS A 60 -24.23 1.77 -10.38
CA LYS A 60 -23.16 1.34 -11.29
C LYS A 60 -21.79 1.85 -10.87
N ASP A 61 -21.71 3.12 -10.48
CA ASP A 61 -20.45 3.83 -10.32
C ASP A 61 -19.94 3.85 -8.88
N LEU A 62 -20.84 3.72 -7.91
CA LEU A 62 -20.52 3.72 -6.47
C LEU A 62 -20.83 2.38 -5.81
N GLY A 63 -22.06 1.89 -5.99
CA GLY A 63 -22.56 0.65 -5.39
C GLY A 63 -22.57 0.66 -3.86
N PHE A 64 -22.64 -0.54 -3.29
CA PHE A 64 -22.59 -0.80 -1.85
C PHE A 64 -21.22 -1.42 -1.47
N PRO A 65 -20.74 -1.23 -0.22
CA PRO A 65 -19.50 -1.87 0.22
C PRO A 65 -19.63 -3.39 0.19
N GLY A 66 -18.57 -4.10 -0.18
CA GLY A 66 -18.58 -5.56 -0.34
C GLY A 66 -19.19 -6.07 -1.66
N GLU A 67 -19.69 -5.17 -2.50
CA GLU A 67 -20.28 -5.50 -3.81
C GLU A 67 -19.50 -4.82 -4.94
N PHE A 68 -19.58 -5.39 -6.15
CA PHE A 68 -19.04 -4.76 -7.34
C PHE A 68 -19.62 -3.33 -7.51
N PRO A 69 -18.81 -2.30 -7.86
CA PRO A 69 -17.38 -2.33 -8.21
C PRO A 69 -16.43 -2.04 -7.03
N TYR A 70 -16.85 -2.28 -5.78
CA TYR A 70 -16.04 -2.14 -4.55
C TYR A 70 -15.52 -0.73 -4.27
N THR A 71 -16.09 0.29 -4.92
CA THR A 71 -15.72 1.70 -4.73
C THR A 71 -15.80 2.11 -3.25
N ARG A 72 -16.80 1.59 -2.52
CA ARG A 72 -17.05 1.89 -1.09
C ARG A 72 -16.28 1.01 -0.09
N GLY A 73 -15.54 0.02 -0.56
CA GLY A 73 -14.82 -0.94 0.28
C GLY A 73 -15.06 -2.38 -0.14
N ILE A 74 -14.12 -3.27 0.22
CA ILE A 74 -14.12 -4.68 -0.19
C ILE A 74 -14.97 -5.59 0.70
N MET A 75 -15.36 -5.13 1.90
CA MET A 75 -16.19 -5.87 2.85
C MET A 75 -17.47 -5.08 3.14
N PRO A 76 -18.61 -5.73 3.39
CA PRO A 76 -19.88 -5.04 3.65
C PRO A 76 -19.88 -4.24 4.96
N ASN A 77 -19.15 -4.71 5.96
CA ASN A 77 -19.04 -4.13 7.30
C ASN A 77 -17.71 -3.42 7.58
N MET A 78 -16.69 -3.57 6.72
CA MET A 78 -15.35 -2.96 6.85
C MET A 78 -14.88 -2.93 8.33
N TYR A 79 -14.46 -1.75 8.80
CA TYR A 79 -13.93 -1.51 10.14
C TYR A 79 -14.92 -1.67 11.29
N ARG A 80 -16.21 -1.92 11.00
CA ARG A 80 -17.18 -2.27 12.05
C ARG A 80 -16.97 -3.69 12.58
N SER A 81 -16.30 -4.55 11.82
CA SER A 81 -16.00 -5.92 12.23
C SER A 81 -14.52 -6.14 12.42
N GLU A 82 -13.69 -5.66 11.49
CA GLU A 82 -12.24 -5.79 11.60
C GLU A 82 -11.56 -4.49 11.18
N LEU A 83 -10.78 -3.93 12.09
CA LEU A 83 -9.93 -2.77 11.82
C LEU A 83 -8.85 -3.13 10.78
N PHE A 84 -8.29 -2.11 10.13
CA PHE A 84 -7.09 -2.29 9.32
C PHE A 84 -5.94 -2.82 10.19
N ASN A 85 -5.04 -3.61 9.59
CA ASN A 85 -3.87 -4.10 10.29
C ASN A 85 -2.86 -2.97 10.49
N ILE A 86 -2.40 -2.83 11.73
CA ILE A 86 -1.29 -1.94 12.09
C ILE A 86 0.01 -2.63 11.68
N ARG A 87 0.55 -2.23 10.53
CA ARG A 87 1.79 -2.76 9.96
C ARG A 87 2.95 -1.86 10.33
N VAL A 88 4.11 -2.46 10.62
CA VAL A 88 5.35 -1.74 10.89
C VAL A 88 6.45 -2.23 9.98
N TYR A 89 7.08 -1.30 9.25
CA TYR A 89 8.29 -1.56 8.49
C TYR A 89 9.51 -1.32 9.38
N SER A 90 10.35 -2.33 9.57
CA SER A 90 11.51 -2.25 10.45
C SER A 90 12.63 -3.19 10.02
N GLY A 91 13.86 -2.71 10.17
CA GLY A 91 15.09 -3.47 9.99
C GLY A 91 16.30 -2.55 9.99
N PHE A 92 17.37 -2.94 10.68
CA PHE A 92 18.65 -2.25 10.75
C PHE A 92 19.68 -3.13 11.47
N GLY A 93 20.96 -2.93 11.17
CA GLY A 93 22.04 -3.64 11.84
C GLY A 93 22.00 -5.15 11.58
N ASN A 94 22.27 -5.93 12.63
CA ASN A 94 22.24 -7.38 12.58
C ASN A 94 20.85 -7.95 12.96
N ALA A 95 20.71 -9.27 12.86
CA ALA A 95 19.47 -9.96 13.16
C ALA A 95 19.03 -9.83 14.62
N GLU A 96 19.96 -9.81 15.57
CA GLU A 96 19.71 -9.68 17.00
C GLU A 96 19.16 -8.29 17.38
N ASP A 97 19.76 -7.22 16.85
CA ASP A 97 19.30 -5.84 17.04
C ASP A 97 17.85 -5.68 16.55
N CYS A 98 17.56 -6.28 15.40
CA CYS A 98 16.21 -6.31 14.84
C CYS A 98 15.24 -7.16 15.66
N ASN A 99 15.67 -8.30 16.19
CA ASN A 99 14.85 -9.14 17.05
C ASN A 99 14.36 -8.37 18.29
N ASP A 100 15.25 -7.61 18.93
CA ASP A 100 14.89 -6.76 20.07
C ASP A 100 13.87 -5.68 19.69
N ARG A 101 14.00 -5.08 18.50
CA ARG A 101 12.99 -4.15 17.97
C ARG A 101 11.67 -4.85 17.67
N PHE A 102 11.67 -6.07 17.13
CA PHE A 102 10.46 -6.82 16.81
C PHE A 102 9.65 -7.17 18.06
N LYS A 103 10.32 -7.55 19.16
CA LYS A 103 9.67 -7.77 20.47
C LYS A 103 8.95 -6.51 20.96
N LYS A 104 9.59 -5.34 20.86
CA LYS A 104 8.98 -4.05 21.23
C LYS A 104 7.79 -3.71 20.34
N ILE A 105 7.91 -3.90 19.03
CA ILE A 105 6.84 -3.65 18.07
C ILE A 105 5.60 -4.51 18.39
N LEU A 106 5.81 -5.79 18.72
CA LEU A 106 4.74 -6.68 19.16
C LEU A 106 4.10 -6.19 20.47
N GLU A 107 4.90 -5.81 21.47
CA GLU A 107 4.43 -5.24 22.74
C GLU A 107 3.63 -3.93 22.52
N TRP A 108 4.01 -3.12 21.54
CA TRP A 108 3.31 -1.88 21.20
C TRP A 108 1.99 -2.11 20.48
N GLY A 109 1.66 -3.35 20.11
CA GLY A 109 0.39 -3.75 19.52
C GLY A 109 0.33 -3.61 18.01
N ALA A 110 1.44 -3.88 17.31
CA ALA A 110 1.40 -4.05 15.86
C ALA A 110 0.84 -5.43 15.48
N ASP A 111 0.03 -5.46 14.42
CA ASP A 111 -0.54 -6.69 13.87
C ASP A 111 0.41 -7.40 12.91
N GLU A 112 1.28 -6.64 12.25
CA GLU A 112 2.08 -7.09 11.12
C GLU A 112 3.48 -6.49 11.16
N ILE A 113 4.49 -7.29 10.81
CA ILE A 113 5.86 -6.82 10.64
C ILE A 113 6.33 -7.02 9.20
N GLN A 114 6.92 -5.96 8.64
CA GLN A 114 7.59 -5.98 7.36
C GLN A 114 9.07 -5.74 7.56
N ILE A 115 9.86 -6.76 7.22
CA ILE A 115 11.30 -6.77 7.36
C ILE A 115 11.90 -5.86 6.28
N ALA A 116 12.63 -4.84 6.73
CA ALA A 116 13.51 -4.05 5.89
C ALA A 116 14.85 -4.78 5.76
N ALA A 117 15.12 -5.40 4.61
CA ALA A 117 16.43 -5.97 4.33
C ALA A 117 17.43 -4.86 3.96
N ASP A 118 18.72 -5.06 4.20
CA ASP A 118 19.75 -4.12 3.74
C ASP A 118 19.92 -4.14 2.21
N LEU A 119 20.74 -3.23 1.66
CA LEU A 119 20.92 -3.15 0.22
C LEU A 119 21.57 -4.42 -0.36
N PRO A 120 22.65 -4.99 0.21
CA PRO A 120 23.24 -6.26 -0.25
C PRO A 120 22.22 -7.40 -0.37
N THR A 121 21.45 -7.66 0.69
CA THR A 121 20.41 -8.70 0.68
C THR A 121 19.38 -8.43 -0.41
N GLN A 122 18.93 -7.18 -0.58
CA GLN A 122 17.92 -6.84 -1.60
C GLN A 122 18.37 -7.10 -3.04
N ILE A 123 19.67 -7.02 -3.31
CA ILE A 123 20.28 -7.28 -4.63
C ILE A 123 21.02 -8.62 -4.71
N GLY A 124 20.80 -9.52 -3.73
CA GLY A 124 21.26 -10.91 -3.79
C GLY A 124 22.77 -11.09 -3.57
N TYR A 125 23.41 -10.20 -2.80
CA TYR A 125 24.77 -10.39 -2.32
C TYR A 125 24.79 -10.83 -0.86
N ASP A 126 25.69 -11.77 -0.56
CA ASP A 126 26.08 -12.08 0.80
C ASP A 126 26.92 -10.92 1.38
N SER A 127 26.91 -10.78 2.71
CA SER A 127 27.62 -9.71 3.44
C SER A 127 29.14 -9.68 3.20
N ASP A 128 29.77 -10.79 2.81
CA ASP A 128 31.21 -10.85 2.53
C ASP A 128 31.57 -10.52 1.07
N HIS A 129 30.58 -10.31 0.21
CA HIS A 129 30.79 -9.96 -1.18
C HIS A 129 31.40 -8.56 -1.31
N ILE A 130 32.32 -8.37 -2.26
CA ILE A 130 33.05 -7.09 -2.43
C ILE A 130 32.12 -5.88 -2.65
N MET A 131 30.97 -6.09 -3.30
CA MET A 131 29.96 -5.05 -3.53
C MET A 131 29.12 -4.71 -2.30
N ALA A 132 29.12 -5.55 -1.26
CA ALA A 132 28.35 -5.31 -0.04
C ALA A 132 29.06 -4.32 0.92
N LYS A 133 30.37 -4.11 0.73
CA LYS A 133 31.21 -3.33 1.64
C LYS A 133 30.65 -1.92 1.86
N GLY A 134 30.28 -1.63 3.11
CA GLY A 134 29.77 -0.32 3.54
C GLY A 134 28.26 -0.18 3.55
N GLU A 135 27.53 -1.19 3.05
CA GLU A 135 26.06 -1.19 2.98
C GLU A 135 25.40 -2.24 3.90
N ILE A 136 26.20 -3.16 4.45
CA ILE A 136 25.76 -4.23 5.37
C ILE A 136 25.04 -3.61 6.58
N GLY A 137 23.80 -4.01 6.82
CA GLY A 137 23.01 -3.57 7.97
C GLY A 137 22.64 -2.07 7.99
N ARG A 138 22.94 -1.32 6.92
CA ARG A 138 22.88 0.16 6.95
C ARG A 138 21.46 0.70 6.77
N VAL A 139 20.70 0.12 5.85
CA VAL A 139 19.35 0.57 5.45
C VAL A 139 18.28 -0.48 5.77
N GLY A 140 18.66 -1.51 6.50
CA GLY A 140 17.87 -2.70 6.77
C GLY A 140 18.72 -3.72 7.51
N VAL A 141 18.14 -4.88 7.82
CA VAL A 141 18.87 -6.01 8.41
C VAL A 141 19.60 -6.80 7.34
N ALA A 142 20.82 -7.23 7.63
CA ALA A 142 21.56 -8.18 6.80
C ALA A 142 20.97 -9.59 6.94
N ILE A 143 20.63 -10.22 5.82
CA ILE A 143 20.13 -11.60 5.76
C ILE A 143 20.90 -12.32 4.65
N ASP A 144 21.80 -13.21 5.06
CA ASP A 144 22.61 -14.03 4.15
C ASP A 144 22.08 -15.47 4.09
N SER A 145 21.39 -15.91 5.15
CA SER A 145 21.00 -17.30 5.34
C SER A 145 19.73 -17.51 6.17
N LEU A 146 19.30 -18.77 6.29
CA LEU A 146 18.23 -19.15 7.22
C LEU A 146 18.59 -18.81 8.68
N GLN A 147 19.87 -18.85 9.05
CA GLN A 147 20.30 -18.58 10.41
C GLN A 147 19.94 -17.14 10.84
N ASP A 148 20.03 -16.18 9.93
CA ASP A 148 19.66 -14.79 10.21
C ASP A 148 18.16 -14.64 10.44
N MET A 149 17.35 -15.37 9.66
CA MET A 149 15.90 -15.45 9.87
C MET A 149 15.54 -16.12 11.20
N GLU A 150 16.29 -17.11 11.65
CA GLU A 150 16.10 -17.72 12.97
C GLU A 150 16.40 -16.75 14.10
N LEU A 151 17.46 -15.95 13.96
CA LEU A 151 17.83 -14.91 14.91
C LEU A 151 16.78 -13.80 14.95
N LEU A 152 16.31 -13.34 13.80
CA LEU A 152 15.23 -12.33 13.68
C LEU A 152 13.98 -12.74 14.45
N PHE A 153 13.61 -14.02 14.42
CA PHE A 153 12.44 -14.58 15.10
C PHE A 153 12.80 -15.42 16.33
N LYS A 154 13.96 -15.18 16.94
CA LYS A 154 14.35 -15.83 18.20
C LYS A 154 13.40 -15.38 19.30
N ASP A 155 12.78 -16.34 19.99
CA ASP A 155 11.76 -16.12 21.03
C ASP A 155 10.51 -15.34 20.55
N ILE A 156 10.31 -15.24 19.23
CA ILE A 156 9.09 -14.68 18.62
C ILE A 156 8.44 -15.82 17.81
N PRO A 157 7.26 -16.32 18.23
CA PRO A 157 6.49 -17.26 17.41
C PRO A 157 6.13 -16.61 16.07
N LEU A 158 6.31 -17.32 14.96
CA LEU A 158 6.07 -16.75 13.63
C LEU A 158 4.58 -16.38 13.41
N ASN A 159 3.70 -17.02 14.17
CA ASN A 159 2.25 -16.79 14.21
C ASN A 159 1.80 -15.82 15.32
N SER A 160 2.74 -15.12 15.97
CA SER A 160 2.41 -14.06 16.94
C SER A 160 1.94 -12.77 16.28
N PHE A 161 2.41 -12.52 15.05
CA PHE A 161 1.84 -11.51 14.16
C PHE A 161 0.75 -12.15 13.30
N LYS A 162 -0.25 -11.35 12.89
CA LYS A 162 -1.24 -11.79 11.89
C LYS A 162 -0.59 -12.14 10.56
N ARG A 163 0.57 -11.51 10.27
CA ARG A 163 1.38 -11.77 9.08
C ARG A 163 2.80 -11.23 9.26
N VAL A 164 3.73 -11.89 8.58
CA VAL A 164 5.13 -11.47 8.46
C VAL A 164 5.45 -11.20 7.00
N SER A 165 6.36 -10.26 6.74
CA SER A 165 6.67 -9.83 5.38
C SER A 165 8.14 -9.46 5.25
N ILE A 166 8.67 -9.48 4.03
CA ILE A 166 9.95 -8.87 3.68
C ILE A 166 9.80 -8.05 2.40
N LEU A 167 10.42 -6.86 2.36
CA LEU A 167 10.56 -6.09 1.13
C LEU A 167 11.67 -6.68 0.24
N GLY A 168 11.42 -7.88 -0.27
CA GLY A 168 12.24 -8.52 -1.29
C GLY A 168 11.56 -8.45 -2.66
N ASN A 169 12.27 -7.94 -3.66
CA ASN A 169 11.74 -7.81 -5.03
C ASN A 169 12.46 -8.76 -5.99
N SER A 170 13.74 -8.49 -6.23
CA SER A 170 14.57 -9.35 -7.10
C SER A 170 14.92 -10.69 -6.45
N ILE A 171 14.77 -10.78 -5.13
CA ILE A 171 15.03 -11.98 -4.33
C ILE A 171 13.74 -12.75 -3.96
N GLY A 172 12.61 -12.50 -4.63
CA GLY A 172 11.32 -13.12 -4.31
C GLY A 172 11.37 -14.63 -4.02
N PRO A 173 11.99 -15.46 -4.90
CA PRO A 173 12.16 -16.89 -4.65
C PRO A 173 12.97 -17.23 -3.40
N ILE A 174 14.03 -16.47 -3.12
CA ILE A 174 14.89 -16.66 -1.94
C ILE A 174 14.11 -16.31 -0.67
N ALA A 175 13.44 -15.15 -0.67
CA ALA A 175 12.60 -14.71 0.44
C ALA A 175 11.50 -15.73 0.77
N LEU A 176 10.82 -16.26 -0.26
CA LEU A 176 9.82 -17.31 -0.08
C LEU A 176 10.43 -18.57 0.54
N ALA A 177 11.56 -19.04 0.01
CA ALA A 177 12.24 -20.24 0.51
C ALA A 177 12.69 -20.09 1.97
N LEU A 178 13.19 -18.92 2.36
CA LEU A 178 13.59 -18.62 3.73
C LEU A 178 12.40 -18.69 4.71
N PHE A 179 11.24 -18.13 4.35
CA PHE A 179 10.05 -18.22 5.19
C PHE A 179 9.50 -19.64 5.30
N ILE A 180 9.51 -20.41 4.20
CA ILE A 180 9.11 -21.83 4.21
C ILE A 180 10.02 -22.61 5.16
N ALA A 181 11.34 -22.50 4.98
CA ALA A 181 12.32 -23.23 5.79
C ALA A 181 12.26 -22.81 7.28
N LEU A 182 12.01 -21.54 7.57
CA LEU A 182 11.81 -21.06 8.94
C LEU A 182 10.54 -21.67 9.57
N GLY A 183 9.43 -21.71 8.82
CA GLY A 183 8.18 -22.34 9.25
C GLY A 183 8.38 -23.82 9.56
N GLU A 184 8.99 -24.58 8.63
CA GLU A 184 9.31 -26.00 8.80
C GLU A 184 10.19 -26.25 10.03
N LYS A 185 11.24 -25.43 10.22
CA LYS A 185 12.16 -25.55 11.35
C LYS A 185 11.49 -25.24 12.69
N LYS A 186 10.49 -24.35 12.71
CA LYS A 186 9.64 -24.08 13.87
C LYS A 186 8.48 -25.08 14.04
N GLY A 187 8.36 -26.07 13.16
CA GLY A 187 7.30 -27.08 13.20
C GLY A 187 5.92 -26.54 12.82
N LEU A 188 5.86 -25.41 12.11
CA LEU A 188 4.62 -24.77 11.65
C LEU A 188 4.30 -25.23 10.23
N LYS A 189 3.01 -25.49 9.98
CA LYS A 189 2.47 -25.69 8.64
C LYS A 189 2.21 -24.34 7.96
N PRO A 190 2.18 -24.28 6.62
CA PRO A 190 1.88 -23.04 5.90
C PRO A 190 0.57 -22.38 6.36
N GLU A 191 -0.45 -23.14 6.76
CA GLU A 191 -1.74 -22.61 7.24
C GLU A 191 -1.68 -21.91 8.60
N GLU A 192 -0.60 -22.11 9.37
CA GLU A 192 -0.47 -21.59 10.74
C GLU A 192 0.15 -20.19 10.78
N PHE A 193 0.64 -19.67 9.65
CA PHE A 193 1.18 -18.32 9.53
C PHE A 193 0.92 -17.75 8.13
N VAL A 194 1.08 -16.44 7.98
CA VAL A 194 0.85 -15.74 6.71
C VAL A 194 2.10 -14.97 6.31
N VAL A 195 2.53 -15.17 5.07
CA VAL A 195 3.65 -14.41 4.47
C VAL A 195 3.10 -13.43 3.44
N ASP A 196 3.62 -12.20 3.47
CA ASP A 196 3.44 -11.21 2.40
C ASP A 196 4.79 -10.80 1.80
N LEU A 197 4.91 -10.87 0.48
CA LEU A 197 6.09 -10.48 -0.27
C LEU A 197 5.73 -9.33 -1.20
N GLN A 198 6.62 -8.34 -1.32
CA GLN A 198 6.44 -7.32 -2.35
C GLN A 198 6.59 -7.93 -3.75
N ASN A 199 7.72 -8.60 -4.02
CA ASN A 199 7.94 -9.42 -5.22
C ASN A 199 7.58 -8.73 -6.55
N ASP A 200 7.69 -7.40 -6.65
CA ASP A 200 7.38 -6.62 -7.86
C ASP A 200 8.70 -6.15 -8.47
N PRO A 201 9.37 -6.94 -9.32
CA PRO A 201 10.61 -6.51 -9.95
C PRO A 201 10.42 -5.49 -11.09
N ILE A 202 9.24 -5.36 -11.72
CA ILE A 202 9.12 -4.44 -12.87
C ILE A 202 9.31 -3.00 -12.41
N LYS A 203 8.76 -2.63 -11.24
CA LYS A 203 8.98 -1.30 -10.65
C LYS A 203 10.44 -1.01 -10.29
N GLU A 204 11.29 -2.04 -10.14
CA GLU A 204 12.73 -1.85 -9.90
C GLU A 204 13.43 -1.16 -11.06
N TYR A 205 13.07 -1.49 -12.30
CA TYR A 205 13.73 -0.95 -13.49
C TYR A 205 13.38 0.51 -13.77
N VAL A 206 12.22 0.97 -13.30
CA VAL A 206 11.69 2.30 -13.62
C VAL A 206 11.84 3.31 -12.48
N ALA A 207 12.00 2.85 -11.24
CA ALA A 207 11.92 3.74 -10.09
C ALA A 207 12.91 3.44 -8.94
N ARG A 208 13.16 2.17 -8.60
CA ARG A 208 13.85 1.82 -7.34
C ARG A 208 15.29 1.33 -7.50
N GLY A 209 15.61 0.65 -8.60
CA GLY A 209 16.98 0.32 -8.98
C GLY A 209 17.60 -0.93 -8.33
N THR A 210 16.85 -1.79 -7.61
CA THR A 210 17.41 -3.00 -6.99
C THR A 210 17.13 -4.26 -7.81
N TYR A 211 17.27 -4.18 -9.14
CA TYR A 211 17.12 -5.33 -10.05
C TYR A 211 18.42 -6.14 -10.16
N ILE A 212 18.29 -7.46 -10.38
CA ILE A 212 19.44 -8.39 -10.53
C ILE A 212 19.53 -8.94 -11.95
N PHE A 213 18.41 -9.46 -12.45
CA PHE A 213 18.32 -10.14 -13.74
C PHE A 213 17.82 -9.18 -14.84
N PRO A 214 17.74 -9.60 -16.11
CA PRO A 214 16.95 -8.88 -17.10
C PRO A 214 15.43 -9.03 -16.84
N VAL A 215 14.64 -8.12 -17.41
CA VAL A 215 13.20 -7.98 -17.12
C VAL A 215 12.44 -9.29 -17.29
N LYS A 216 12.71 -10.05 -18.35
CA LYS A 216 11.98 -11.29 -18.66
C LYS A 216 12.19 -12.35 -17.57
N GLU A 217 13.43 -12.55 -17.15
CA GLU A 217 13.81 -13.50 -16.11
C GLU A 217 13.28 -13.06 -14.75
N SER A 218 13.32 -11.76 -14.44
CA SER A 218 12.71 -11.24 -13.21
C SER A 218 11.21 -11.46 -13.15
N VAL A 219 10.48 -11.21 -14.23
CA VAL A 219 9.04 -11.51 -14.31
C VAL A 219 8.80 -13.01 -14.14
N ARG A 220 9.63 -13.84 -14.78
CA ARG A 220 9.54 -15.30 -14.65
C ARG A 220 9.64 -15.72 -13.19
N PHE A 221 10.66 -15.25 -12.47
CA PHE A 221 10.89 -15.56 -11.06
C PHE A 221 9.77 -15.05 -10.15
N ALA A 222 9.27 -13.84 -10.36
CA ALA A 222 8.15 -13.31 -9.60
C ALA A 222 6.89 -14.18 -9.76
N CYS A 223 6.62 -14.63 -10.99
CA CYS A 223 5.52 -15.55 -11.28
C CYS A 223 5.72 -16.95 -10.68
N ASP A 224 6.95 -17.47 -10.61
CA ASP A 224 7.25 -18.76 -9.95
C ASP A 224 6.81 -18.73 -8.46
N VAL A 225 7.05 -17.61 -7.76
CA VAL A 225 6.61 -17.40 -6.37
C VAL A 225 5.08 -17.42 -6.26
N ILE A 226 4.39 -16.69 -7.14
CA ILE A 226 2.91 -16.63 -7.12
C ILE A 226 2.32 -18.01 -7.43
N GLU A 227 2.85 -18.71 -8.43
CA GLU A 227 2.41 -20.05 -8.80
C GLU A 227 2.61 -21.07 -7.67
N TRP A 228 3.74 -20.99 -6.96
CA TRP A 228 3.97 -21.84 -5.80
C TRP A 228 2.95 -21.58 -4.69
N CYS A 229 2.70 -20.31 -4.35
CA CYS A 229 1.70 -19.93 -3.35
C CYS A 229 0.29 -20.34 -3.74
N ALA A 230 -0.10 -20.19 -5.01
CA ALA A 230 -1.41 -20.63 -5.49
C ALA A 230 -1.68 -22.12 -5.23
N LYS A 231 -0.63 -22.97 -5.35
CA LYS A 231 -0.74 -24.42 -5.17
C LYS A 231 -0.58 -24.89 -3.73
N ASN A 232 0.27 -24.22 -2.94
CA ASN A 232 0.72 -24.72 -1.63
C ASN A 232 0.29 -23.86 -0.44
N ALA A 233 0.06 -22.55 -0.65
CA ALA A 233 -0.29 -21.60 0.40
C ALA A 233 -1.20 -20.47 -0.13
N PRO A 234 -2.43 -20.78 -0.57
CA PRO A 234 -3.31 -19.82 -1.24
C PRO A 234 -3.83 -18.68 -0.35
N HIS A 235 -3.55 -18.74 0.96
CA HIS A 235 -3.83 -17.70 1.95
C HIS A 235 -2.65 -16.73 2.16
N TRP A 236 -1.48 -17.00 1.55
CA TRP A 236 -0.34 -16.08 1.53
C TRP A 236 -0.51 -15.00 0.46
N HIS A 237 0.33 -13.97 0.52
CA HIS A 237 0.29 -12.80 -0.35
C HIS A 237 1.63 -12.62 -1.08
N PRO A 238 1.90 -13.40 -2.14
CA PRO A 238 3.19 -13.43 -2.82
C PRO A 238 3.50 -12.22 -3.70
N MET A 239 2.60 -11.25 -3.82
CA MET A 239 2.77 -10.11 -4.72
C MET A 239 2.03 -8.89 -4.18
N THR A 240 2.77 -7.80 -3.99
CA THR A 240 2.20 -6.48 -3.70
C THR A 240 2.69 -5.48 -4.74
N LEU A 241 1.82 -5.16 -5.70
CA LEU A 241 2.08 -4.22 -6.80
C LEU A 241 2.37 -2.83 -6.26
N CYS A 242 3.49 -2.22 -6.64
CA CYS A 242 4.00 -1.07 -5.90
C CYS A 242 3.86 0.27 -6.62
N VAL A 243 3.05 1.17 -6.02
CA VAL A 243 2.95 2.58 -6.41
C VAL A 243 3.99 3.43 -5.69
N ASN A 244 4.30 3.11 -4.42
CA ASN A 244 5.19 3.89 -3.56
C ASN A 244 6.50 4.33 -4.21
N HIS A 245 7.25 3.40 -4.80
CA HIS A 245 8.53 3.76 -5.40
C HIS A 245 8.36 4.59 -6.68
N MET A 246 7.29 4.36 -7.45
CA MET A 246 7.02 5.16 -8.65
C MET A 246 6.70 6.61 -8.28
N ASN A 247 5.94 6.82 -7.21
CA ASN A 247 5.62 8.16 -6.72
C ASN A 247 6.82 8.81 -6.02
N ALA A 248 7.64 8.05 -5.29
CA ALA A 248 8.93 8.52 -4.78
C ALA A 248 9.88 8.98 -5.91
N ALA A 249 9.81 8.33 -7.08
CA ALA A 249 10.54 8.73 -8.29
C ALA A 249 9.87 9.89 -9.07
N GLY A 250 8.73 10.41 -8.59
CA GLY A 250 8.06 11.58 -9.18
C GLY A 250 6.96 11.28 -10.20
N ALA A 251 6.42 10.06 -10.26
CA ALA A 251 5.32 9.74 -11.18
C ALA A 251 4.02 10.52 -10.87
N GLY A 252 3.69 10.67 -9.59
CA GLY A 252 2.45 11.29 -9.10
C GLY A 252 1.28 10.29 -8.99
N SER A 253 0.38 10.54 -8.04
CA SER A 253 -0.72 9.70 -7.56
C SER A 253 -1.44 8.83 -8.60
N THR A 254 -1.99 9.44 -9.64
CA THR A 254 -2.80 8.70 -10.64
C THR A 254 -1.94 7.97 -11.67
N LYS A 255 -0.78 8.53 -12.05
CA LYS A 255 0.13 7.93 -13.02
C LYS A 255 0.86 6.73 -12.42
N GLY A 256 1.40 6.87 -11.21
CA GLY A 256 2.02 5.78 -10.48
C GLY A 256 1.07 4.60 -10.30
N THR A 257 -0.17 4.86 -9.91
CA THR A 257 -1.22 3.82 -9.82
C THR A 257 -1.50 3.16 -11.16
N ALA A 258 -1.61 3.93 -12.26
CA ALA A 258 -1.82 3.36 -13.59
C ALA A 258 -0.65 2.47 -14.04
N PHE A 259 0.59 2.87 -13.75
CA PHE A 259 1.79 2.09 -14.05
C PHE A 259 1.87 0.80 -13.21
N ALA A 260 1.59 0.87 -11.91
CA ALA A 260 1.56 -0.32 -11.06
C ALA A 260 0.47 -1.31 -11.49
N LEU A 261 -0.72 -0.82 -11.87
CA LEU A 261 -1.76 -1.66 -12.48
C LEU A 261 -1.25 -2.32 -13.76
N ALA A 262 -0.59 -1.57 -14.64
CA ALA A 262 -0.01 -2.11 -15.87
C ALA A 262 1.03 -3.21 -15.61
N ASN A 263 1.90 -3.03 -14.60
CA ASN A 263 2.82 -4.08 -14.15
C ASN A 263 2.06 -5.34 -13.71
N GLY A 264 1.00 -5.16 -12.91
CA GLY A 264 0.11 -6.25 -12.49
C GLY A 264 -0.44 -7.08 -13.64
N LEU A 265 -0.84 -6.42 -14.74
CA LEU A 265 -1.35 -7.10 -15.93
C LEU A 265 -0.30 -7.94 -16.65
N VAL A 266 0.98 -7.57 -16.55
CA VAL A 266 2.09 -8.39 -17.09
C VAL A 266 2.21 -9.69 -16.31
N TYR A 267 2.23 -9.63 -14.97
CA TYR A 267 2.29 -10.83 -14.13
C TYR A 267 1.06 -11.73 -14.32
N ILE A 268 -0.13 -11.15 -14.36
CA ILE A 268 -1.38 -11.90 -14.60
C ILE A 268 -1.33 -12.61 -15.95
N THR A 269 -0.92 -11.91 -17.02
CA THR A 269 -0.85 -12.50 -18.36
C THR A 269 0.14 -13.66 -18.42
N GLU A 270 1.31 -13.52 -17.80
CA GLU A 270 2.31 -14.58 -17.72
C GLU A 270 1.77 -15.81 -16.96
N LEU A 271 1.08 -15.62 -15.83
CA LEU A 271 0.50 -16.72 -15.06
C LEU A 271 -0.66 -17.42 -15.78
N LEU A 272 -1.49 -16.66 -16.50
CA LEU A 272 -2.53 -17.23 -17.37
C LEU A 272 -1.92 -18.10 -18.49
N ASN A 273 -0.81 -17.66 -19.08
CA ASN A 273 -0.08 -18.43 -20.10
C ASN A 273 0.51 -19.75 -19.55
N ARG A 274 0.76 -19.81 -18.23
CA ARG A 274 1.19 -21.02 -17.52
C ARG A 274 0.04 -21.94 -17.10
N GLY A 275 -1.21 -21.54 -17.39
CA GLY A 275 -2.40 -22.36 -17.18
C GLY A 275 -3.11 -22.15 -15.84
N LEU A 276 -2.71 -21.16 -15.03
CA LEU A 276 -3.49 -20.77 -13.85
C LEU A 276 -4.73 -20.01 -14.31
N SER A 277 -5.83 -20.14 -13.57
CA SER A 277 -7.03 -19.32 -13.77
C SER A 277 -6.89 -17.95 -13.10
N ILE A 278 -7.64 -16.96 -13.58
CA ILE A 278 -7.65 -15.63 -12.96
C ILE A 278 -8.07 -15.68 -11.48
N ASP A 279 -8.97 -16.60 -11.13
CA ASP A 279 -9.47 -16.77 -9.76
C ASP A 279 -8.49 -17.48 -8.82
N GLU A 280 -7.42 -18.09 -9.35
CA GLU A 280 -6.26 -18.56 -8.58
C GLU A 280 -5.20 -17.47 -8.41
N ILE A 281 -5.15 -16.49 -9.32
CA ILE A 281 -4.10 -15.46 -9.37
C ILE A 281 -4.50 -14.20 -8.58
N ALA A 282 -5.64 -13.59 -8.95
CA ALA A 282 -6.00 -12.26 -8.48
C ALA A 282 -6.14 -12.14 -6.94
N PRO A 283 -6.70 -13.14 -6.21
CA PRO A 283 -6.78 -13.08 -4.75
C PRO A 283 -5.43 -13.04 -4.01
N LEU A 284 -4.34 -13.47 -4.68
CA LEU A 284 -2.99 -13.49 -4.13
C LEU A 284 -2.26 -12.14 -4.26
N MET A 285 -2.82 -11.22 -5.04
CA MET A 285 -2.21 -9.92 -5.33
C MET A 285 -2.82 -8.83 -4.44
N GLY A 286 -1.95 -8.03 -3.83
CA GLY A 286 -2.30 -6.75 -3.21
C GLY A 286 -1.71 -5.58 -4.00
N MET A 287 -2.03 -4.36 -3.59
CA MET A 287 -1.38 -3.18 -4.12
C MET A 287 -0.93 -2.25 -3.00
N PHE A 288 0.31 -1.79 -3.09
CA PHE A 288 0.93 -0.82 -2.20
C PHE A 288 0.71 0.58 -2.75
N LEU A 289 -0.40 1.19 -2.33
CA LEU A 289 -0.76 2.56 -2.70
C LEU A 289 0.12 3.58 -2.01
N ASP A 290 0.35 4.68 -2.72
CA ASP A 290 1.13 5.81 -2.24
C ASP A 290 0.60 7.12 -2.81
N GLU A 291 0.41 8.08 -1.92
CA GLU A 291 -0.23 9.37 -2.12
C GLU A 291 0.47 10.33 -1.16
N ARG A 292 0.91 11.47 -1.68
CA ARG A 292 1.93 12.29 -0.99
C ARG A 292 1.40 13.63 -0.50
N ASP A 293 0.57 14.28 -1.32
CA ASP A 293 0.37 15.72 -1.18
C ASP A 293 -1.09 16.09 -0.85
N ASP A 294 -2.09 15.47 -1.50
CA ASP A 294 -3.49 15.87 -1.36
C ASP A 294 -4.37 14.83 -0.64
N PHE A 295 -4.92 15.23 0.51
CA PHE A 295 -5.78 14.42 1.37
C PHE A 295 -7.01 13.83 0.64
N PHE A 296 -7.70 14.62 -0.19
CA PHE A 296 -8.90 14.16 -0.87
C PHE A 296 -8.55 13.31 -2.09
N VAL A 297 -7.44 13.60 -2.75
CA VAL A 297 -6.92 12.75 -3.84
C VAL A 297 -6.53 11.39 -3.32
N THR A 298 -5.93 11.28 -2.13
CA THR A 298 -5.65 9.99 -1.50
C THR A 298 -6.92 9.13 -1.39
N ILE A 299 -7.98 9.71 -0.81
CA ILE A 299 -9.28 9.02 -0.65
C ILE A 299 -9.87 8.65 -2.02
N ALA A 300 -9.84 9.58 -2.97
CA ALA A 300 -10.38 9.38 -4.30
C ALA A 300 -9.61 8.30 -5.07
N ASN A 301 -8.28 8.26 -5.00
CA ASN A 301 -7.44 7.32 -5.73
C ASN A 301 -7.61 5.90 -5.20
N CYS A 302 -7.69 5.70 -3.87
CA CYS A 302 -8.04 4.39 -3.30
C CYS A 302 -9.36 3.86 -3.88
N ARG A 303 -10.40 4.70 -3.88
CA ARG A 303 -11.75 4.33 -4.35
C ARG A 303 -11.80 4.08 -5.85
N ALA A 304 -11.17 4.96 -6.63
CA ALA A 304 -11.05 4.84 -8.08
C ALA A 304 -10.29 3.58 -8.47
N THR A 305 -9.22 3.26 -7.75
CA THR A 305 -8.40 2.09 -8.07
C THR A 305 -9.14 0.78 -7.86
N ARG A 306 -9.89 0.62 -6.76
CA ARG A 306 -10.74 -0.57 -6.58
C ARG A 306 -11.73 -0.74 -7.71
N LYS A 307 -12.37 0.36 -8.11
CA LYS A 307 -13.31 0.36 -9.24
C LYS A 307 -12.62 -0.09 -10.53
N VAL A 308 -11.48 0.50 -10.87
CA VAL A 308 -10.71 0.15 -12.07
C VAL A 308 -10.28 -1.32 -12.03
N TRP A 309 -9.73 -1.80 -10.91
CA TRP A 309 -9.35 -3.20 -10.75
C TRP A 309 -10.53 -4.15 -10.95
N ALA A 310 -11.64 -3.91 -10.25
CA ALA A 310 -12.83 -4.75 -10.34
C ALA A 310 -13.35 -4.86 -11.77
N HIS A 311 -13.39 -3.73 -12.50
CA HIS A 311 -13.75 -3.70 -13.92
C HIS A 311 -12.76 -4.49 -14.78
N ILE A 312 -11.45 -4.32 -14.59
CA ILE A 312 -10.45 -5.08 -15.36
C ILE A 312 -10.61 -6.58 -15.12
N MET A 313 -10.71 -7.01 -13.85
CA MET A 313 -10.82 -8.44 -13.52
C MET A 313 -12.11 -9.06 -14.07
N ARG A 314 -13.25 -8.39 -13.93
CA ARG A 314 -14.54 -8.89 -14.44
C ARG A 314 -14.65 -8.80 -15.97
N ASP A 315 -14.33 -7.64 -16.54
CA ASP A 315 -14.67 -7.34 -17.95
C ASP A 315 -13.59 -7.87 -18.90
N ARG A 316 -12.31 -7.78 -18.54
CA ARG A 316 -11.19 -8.25 -19.37
C ARG A 316 -10.86 -9.72 -19.09
N PHE A 317 -10.66 -10.08 -17.83
CA PHE A 317 -10.21 -11.43 -17.45
C PHE A 317 -11.33 -12.40 -17.09
N LYS A 318 -12.59 -11.92 -17.04
CA LYS A 318 -13.78 -12.75 -16.78
C LYS A 318 -13.74 -13.48 -15.43
N ALA A 319 -13.10 -12.87 -14.43
CA ALA A 319 -13.07 -13.38 -13.07
C ALA A 319 -14.49 -13.56 -12.52
N LYS A 320 -14.71 -14.67 -11.82
CA LYS A 320 -16.02 -15.05 -11.25
C LYS A 320 -16.01 -15.00 -9.74
N ASP A 321 -14.86 -15.17 -9.12
CA ASP A 321 -14.72 -15.10 -7.67
C ASP A 321 -14.76 -13.63 -7.21
N PRO A 322 -15.66 -13.26 -6.27
CA PRO A 322 -15.67 -11.93 -5.67
C PRO A 322 -14.32 -11.50 -5.09
N ARG A 323 -13.50 -12.45 -4.58
CA ARG A 323 -12.16 -12.18 -4.04
C ARG A 323 -11.20 -11.67 -5.12
N SER A 324 -11.34 -12.13 -6.35
CA SER A 324 -10.55 -11.65 -7.49
C SER A 324 -10.86 -10.19 -7.84
N LEU A 325 -12.09 -9.75 -7.58
CA LEU A 325 -12.55 -8.39 -7.86
C LEU A 325 -12.22 -7.41 -6.71
N ALA A 326 -11.97 -7.94 -5.51
CA ALA A 326 -11.80 -7.21 -4.27
C ALA A 326 -10.32 -6.91 -3.97
N LEU A 327 -9.76 -5.87 -4.60
CA LEU A 327 -8.37 -5.47 -4.41
C LEU A 327 -8.10 -4.97 -2.98
N LYS A 328 -7.13 -5.61 -2.31
CA LYS A 328 -6.63 -5.21 -0.99
C LYS A 328 -5.49 -4.20 -1.14
N PHE A 329 -5.47 -3.22 -0.24
CA PHE A 329 -4.44 -2.20 -0.18
C PHE A 329 -3.54 -2.33 1.04
N THR A 330 -2.25 -2.28 0.77
CA THR A 330 -1.25 -1.78 1.71
C THR A 330 -1.04 -0.30 1.41
N ALA A 331 -0.89 0.54 2.43
CA ALA A 331 -0.55 1.95 2.26
C ALA A 331 0.58 2.35 3.20
N TYR A 332 1.36 3.32 2.74
CA TYR A 332 2.39 3.98 3.54
C TYR A 332 1.96 5.43 3.72
N ALA A 333 1.49 5.73 4.93
CA ALA A 333 1.15 7.08 5.32
C ALA A 333 2.42 7.84 5.63
N HIS A 334 2.76 8.74 4.71
CA HIS A 334 3.78 9.76 4.84
C HIS A 334 3.14 11.08 4.39
N GLY A 335 3.78 12.22 4.63
CA GLY A 335 3.16 13.52 4.34
C GLY A 335 4.14 14.62 3.98
N GLY A 336 5.19 14.29 3.24
CA GLY A 336 6.24 15.24 2.89
C GLY A 336 7.09 15.59 4.11
N GLU A 337 7.64 14.57 4.75
CA GLU A 337 8.43 14.67 5.97
C GLU A 337 9.56 15.68 5.80
N THR A 338 9.70 16.56 6.78
CA THR A 338 10.76 17.57 6.80
C THR A 338 11.81 17.22 7.84
N LEU A 339 13.08 17.44 7.48
CA LEU A 339 14.20 17.47 8.42
C LEU A 339 14.05 18.63 9.43
N ILE A 340 13.46 19.74 8.98
CA ILE A 340 13.23 20.94 9.78
C ILE A 340 11.96 20.73 10.60
N GLU A 341 12.05 20.94 11.92
CA GLU A 341 10.94 20.72 12.86
C GLU A 341 10.25 19.35 12.68
N PRO A 342 11.00 18.24 12.83
CA PRO A 342 10.51 16.90 12.48
C PRO A 342 9.29 16.47 13.30
N ILE A 343 9.04 17.08 14.46
CA ILE A 343 7.83 16.83 15.25
C ILE A 343 6.54 17.19 14.50
N ASN A 344 6.60 18.15 13.56
CA ASN A 344 5.46 18.50 12.70
C ASN A 344 5.08 17.36 11.74
N ASN A 345 6.00 16.42 11.48
CA ASN A 345 5.71 15.24 10.67
C ASN A 345 4.64 14.36 11.32
N ILE A 346 4.52 14.34 12.65
CA ILE A 346 3.45 13.61 13.35
C ILE A 346 2.07 14.04 12.83
N VAL A 347 1.85 15.34 12.64
CA VAL A 347 0.59 15.89 12.13
C VAL A 347 0.37 15.53 10.67
N ARG A 348 1.42 15.67 9.84
CA ARG A 348 1.38 15.31 8.41
C ARG A 348 1.00 13.84 8.23
N ILE A 349 1.69 12.96 8.94
CA ILE A 349 1.46 11.51 8.92
C ILE A 349 0.05 11.19 9.44
N ALA A 350 -0.42 11.84 10.51
CA ALA A 350 -1.78 11.59 11.03
C ALA A 350 -2.87 11.89 10.00
N PHE A 351 -2.77 13.00 9.25
CA PHE A 351 -3.71 13.30 8.18
C PHE A 351 -3.60 12.33 7.00
N ALA A 352 -2.38 11.94 6.61
CA ALA A 352 -2.17 10.93 5.57
C ALA A 352 -2.77 9.58 5.97
N SER A 353 -2.54 9.12 7.20
CA SER A 353 -3.14 7.90 7.76
C SER A 353 -4.66 7.95 7.71
N LEU A 354 -5.26 9.07 8.17
CA LEU A 354 -6.70 9.24 8.14
C LEU A 354 -7.25 9.17 6.71
N ALA A 355 -6.56 9.77 5.73
CA ALA A 355 -6.95 9.71 4.34
C ALA A 355 -7.00 8.27 3.81
N TYR A 356 -6.00 7.43 4.13
CA TYR A 356 -6.01 6.02 3.74
C TYR A 356 -7.08 5.20 4.45
N VAL A 357 -7.37 5.50 5.73
CA VAL A 357 -8.47 4.86 6.47
C VAL A 357 -9.81 5.24 5.84
N LEU A 358 -10.05 6.50 5.52
CA LEU A 358 -11.25 6.93 4.78
C LEU A 358 -11.28 6.38 3.34
N GLY A 359 -10.10 6.10 2.77
CA GLY A 359 -9.90 5.38 1.53
C GLY A 359 -10.16 3.88 1.61
N GLY A 360 -10.33 3.29 2.81
CA GLY A 360 -10.65 1.88 3.00
C GLY A 360 -9.45 0.92 2.84
N VAL A 361 -8.27 1.29 3.34
CA VAL A 361 -7.05 0.46 3.38
C VAL A 361 -7.19 -0.82 4.22
N GLN A 362 -6.45 -1.88 3.91
CA GLN A 362 -6.42 -3.12 4.71
C GLN A 362 -5.20 -3.20 5.61
N TYR A 363 -4.05 -2.75 5.12
CA TYR A 363 -2.77 -2.77 5.85
C TYR A 363 -2.18 -1.37 5.83
N LEU A 364 -2.02 -0.76 7.00
CA LEU A 364 -1.49 0.60 7.10
C LEU A 364 -0.13 0.58 7.79
N TYR A 365 0.86 1.19 7.16
CA TYR A 365 2.13 1.51 7.77
C TYR A 365 2.28 3.03 7.79
N ASN A 366 2.77 3.57 8.90
CA ASN A 366 3.03 4.99 9.04
C ASN A 366 4.54 5.24 9.02
N ALA A 367 4.95 6.27 8.29
CA ALA A 367 6.27 6.85 8.45
C ALA A 367 6.48 7.27 9.91
N SER A 368 7.74 7.31 10.32
CA SER A 368 8.10 7.89 11.61
C SER A 368 8.49 9.35 11.46
N TYR A 369 8.26 10.15 12.50
CA TYR A 369 8.46 11.59 12.41
C TYR A 369 9.93 11.99 12.13
N ASP A 370 10.91 11.12 12.41
CA ASP A 370 12.33 11.33 12.20
C ASP A 370 12.89 10.65 10.93
N GLU A 371 12.02 10.10 10.08
CA GLU A 371 12.42 9.28 8.92
C GLU A 371 13.10 10.09 7.79
N ALA A 372 12.89 11.41 7.76
CA ALA A 372 13.66 12.30 6.87
C ALA A 372 15.17 12.34 7.19
N MET A 373 15.58 11.89 8.38
CA MET A 373 16.99 11.88 8.82
C MET A 373 17.65 10.51 8.70
N ALA A 374 16.97 9.48 9.21
CA ALA A 374 17.57 8.18 9.47
C ALA A 374 16.47 7.13 9.68
N ILE A 375 16.89 5.87 9.82
CA ILE A 375 16.01 4.79 10.27
C ILE A 375 15.40 5.15 11.65
N PRO A 376 14.10 4.90 11.86
CA PRO A 376 13.40 5.41 13.04
C PRO A 376 13.90 4.88 14.38
N ARG A 377 14.00 5.79 15.35
CA ARG A 377 14.22 5.44 16.76
C ARG A 377 12.98 4.79 17.37
N ASP A 378 13.14 4.12 18.51
CA ASP A 378 12.04 3.42 19.20
C ASP A 378 10.85 4.34 19.49
N GLU A 379 11.12 5.55 20.01
CA GLU A 379 10.08 6.53 20.33
C GLU A 379 9.29 6.99 19.11
N ALA A 380 9.99 7.23 17.99
CA ALA A 380 9.36 7.67 16.75
C ALA A 380 8.51 6.56 16.12
N CYS A 381 9.05 5.33 16.08
CA CYS A 381 8.32 4.15 15.65
C CYS A 381 7.08 3.90 16.53
N LYS A 382 7.21 4.01 17.85
CA LYS A 382 6.09 3.87 18.79
C LYS A 382 5.03 4.94 18.57
N THR A 383 5.45 6.18 18.31
CA THR A 383 4.53 7.29 18.00
C THR A 383 3.74 6.99 16.73
N ALA A 384 4.39 6.49 15.67
CA ALA A 384 3.73 6.10 14.42
C ALA A 384 2.68 5.00 14.64
N ILE A 385 2.95 4.00 15.48
CA ILE A 385 1.98 2.97 15.89
C ILE A 385 0.81 3.59 16.66
N ARG A 386 1.10 4.48 17.61
CA ARG A 386 0.07 5.14 18.42
C ARG A 386 -0.84 6.02 17.57
N THR A 387 -0.32 6.70 16.55
CA THR A 387 -1.15 7.44 15.58
C THR A 387 -2.19 6.53 14.92
N GLN A 388 -1.80 5.32 14.49
CA GLN A 388 -2.74 4.36 13.90
C GLN A 388 -3.78 3.88 14.92
N GLN A 389 -3.37 3.61 16.16
CA GLN A 389 -4.26 3.15 17.22
C GLN A 389 -5.28 4.21 17.64
N ILE A 390 -4.86 5.48 17.72
CA ILE A 390 -5.76 6.61 17.99
C ILE A 390 -6.82 6.69 16.88
N ILE A 391 -6.40 6.62 15.60
CA ILE A 391 -7.35 6.62 14.47
C ILE A 391 -8.30 5.42 14.54
N ALA A 392 -7.82 4.26 14.97
CA ALA A 392 -8.61 3.04 14.99
C ALA A 392 -9.59 2.93 16.18
N HIS A 393 -9.27 3.56 17.31
CA HIS A 393 -9.98 3.32 18.58
C HIS A 393 -10.57 4.58 19.24
N GLU A 394 -10.14 5.78 18.84
CA GLU A 394 -10.56 7.04 19.48
C GLU A 394 -11.28 8.01 18.52
N LEU A 395 -11.20 7.78 17.20
CA LEU A 395 -11.85 8.62 16.18
C LEU A 395 -13.20 8.10 15.69
#